data_AF-A0A1W1YZC2-F1
#
_entry.id   AF-A0A1W1YZC2-F1
#
_cell.length_a   1.000
_cell.length_b   1.000
_cell.length_c   1.000
_cell.angle_alpha   90.00
_cell.angle_beta   90.00
_cell.angle_gamma   90.00
#
_symmetry.space_group_name_H-M   'P 1'
#
loop_
_entity.id
_entity.type
_entity.pdbx_description
1 polymer ?
#
loop_
_entity_poly.entity_id
_entity_poly.type
_entity_poly.pdbx_seq_one_letter_code
_entity_poly.pdbx_strand_id
1 'polypeptide(L)'
;MTIVTKSGLMLVGAIALAGCTSPEYFETEPVQVQTKQGVVTCQLYTKEVLDWDRSINRPSTMSVELADQVCKAEGAARKQNS
;
A
#
# COMPACT_ATOMS: atom_id res chain seq x y z
N MET A 1 -28.67 58.63 -1.13
CA MET A 1 -28.97 57.22 -1.46
C MET A 1 -27.65 56.50 -1.60
N THR A 2 -27.25 55.78 -0.55
CA THR A 2 -25.97 55.07 -0.43
C THR A 2 -26.14 53.67 -1.02
N ILE A 3 -25.31 53.29 -1.98
CA ILE A 3 -25.23 51.90 -2.43
C ILE A 3 -23.88 51.36 -1.96
N VAL A 4 -23.94 50.52 -0.93
CA VAL A 4 -22.82 49.69 -0.47
C VAL A 4 -22.89 48.40 -1.27
N THR A 5 -21.93 48.15 -2.17
CA THR A 5 -21.76 46.84 -2.81
C THR A 5 -20.52 46.16 -2.26
N LYS A 6 -20.76 45.18 -1.39
CA LYS A 6 -19.81 44.25 -0.80
C LYS A 6 -19.10 43.47 -1.92
N SER A 7 -17.83 43.73 -2.16
CA SER A 7 -16.97 42.86 -2.97
C SER A 7 -16.70 41.57 -2.20
N GLY A 8 -17.54 40.56 -2.45
CA GLY A 8 -17.40 39.22 -1.89
C GLY A 8 -16.17 38.53 -2.45
N LEU A 9 -15.21 38.22 -1.58
CA LEU A 9 -14.10 37.32 -1.84
C LEU A 9 -14.68 35.91 -2.04
N MET A 10 -14.89 35.48 -3.30
CA MET A 10 -15.28 34.11 -3.62
C MET A 10 -14.07 33.19 -3.47
N LEU A 11 -13.95 32.55 -2.30
CA LEU A 11 -12.99 31.48 -2.05
C LEU A 11 -13.58 30.19 -2.64
N VAL A 12 -13.17 29.83 -3.86
CA VAL A 12 -13.53 28.53 -4.46
C VAL A 12 -12.77 27.44 -3.72
N GLY A 13 -13.46 26.73 -2.84
CA GLY A 13 -12.90 25.60 -2.09
C GLY A 13 -12.72 24.38 -2.99
N ALA A 14 -11.48 23.98 -3.23
CA ALA A 14 -11.15 22.70 -3.82
C ALA A 14 -11.36 21.59 -2.76
N ILE A 15 -12.47 20.88 -2.85
CA ILE A 15 -12.69 19.67 -2.03
C ILE A 15 -11.90 18.54 -2.70
N ALA A 16 -10.71 18.25 -2.20
CA ALA A 16 -9.97 17.06 -2.58
C ALA A 16 -10.68 15.84 -1.97
N LEU A 17 -11.35 15.05 -2.81
CA LEU A 17 -11.89 13.74 -2.43
C LEU A 17 -10.72 12.77 -2.25
N ALA A 18 -10.10 12.75 -1.08
CA ALA A 18 -9.24 11.64 -0.68
C ALA A 18 -10.15 10.42 -0.44
N GLY A 19 -10.27 9.54 -1.44
CA GLY A 19 -10.98 8.29 -1.28
C GLY A 19 -10.27 7.42 -0.23
N CYS A 20 -10.96 7.07 0.86
CA CYS A 20 -10.49 6.07 1.81
C CYS A 20 -10.51 4.70 1.12
N THR A 21 -9.38 4.27 0.57
CA THR A 21 -9.22 2.91 0.04
C THR A 21 -8.54 2.04 1.08
N SER A 22 -9.10 0.86 1.33
CA SER A 22 -8.58 -0.11 2.29
C SER A 22 -7.68 -1.11 1.56
N PRO A 23 -6.44 -1.39 2.03
CA PRO A 23 -5.54 -2.33 1.36
C PRO A 23 -6.16 -3.71 1.14
N GLU A 24 -7.03 -4.15 2.03
CA GLU A 24 -7.69 -5.46 2.01
C GLU A 24 -8.43 -5.74 0.70
N TYR A 25 -8.96 -4.71 0.02
CA TYR A 25 -9.60 -4.86 -1.29
C TYR A 25 -8.66 -5.27 -2.42
N PHE A 26 -7.35 -5.19 -2.17
CA PHE A 26 -6.32 -5.49 -3.12
C PHE A 26 -5.54 -6.75 -2.75
N GLU A 27 -5.89 -7.45 -1.68
CA GLU A 27 -5.16 -8.65 -1.26
C GLU A 27 -5.26 -9.76 -2.32
N THR A 28 -4.11 -10.33 -2.67
CA THR A 28 -4.05 -11.57 -3.44
C THR A 28 -4.07 -12.79 -2.51
N GLU A 29 -4.17 -13.99 -3.09
CA GLU A 29 -3.87 -15.20 -2.32
C GLU A 29 -2.44 -15.13 -1.73
N PRO A 30 -2.25 -15.50 -0.44
CA PRO A 30 -0.94 -15.50 0.18
C PRO A 30 0.06 -16.40 -0.53
N VAL A 31 1.30 -15.93 -0.64
CA VAL A 31 2.39 -16.63 -1.33
C VAL A 31 3.40 -17.14 -0.31
N GLN A 32 3.89 -18.37 -0.50
CA GLN A 32 4.99 -18.91 0.29
C GLN A 32 6.31 -18.73 -0.44
N VAL A 33 7.26 -18.06 0.20
CA VAL A 33 8.60 -17.79 -0.32
C VAL A 33 9.62 -18.56 0.51
N GLN A 34 10.39 -19.41 -0.16
CA GLN A 34 11.45 -20.18 0.48
C GLN A 34 12.69 -19.31 0.66
N THR A 35 13.17 -19.19 1.91
CA THR A 35 14.43 -18.50 2.24
C THR A 35 15.39 -19.47 2.92
N LYS A 36 16.64 -19.03 3.10
CA LYS A 36 17.65 -19.79 3.86
C LYS A 36 17.30 -19.97 5.33
N GLN A 37 16.47 -19.10 5.90
CA GLN A 37 16.08 -19.13 7.31
C GLN A 37 14.72 -19.82 7.54
N GLY A 38 14.05 -20.23 6.47
CA GLY A 38 12.74 -20.89 6.51
C GLY A 38 11.74 -20.28 5.52
N VAL A 39 10.50 -20.74 5.59
CA VAL A 39 9.41 -20.27 4.73
C VAL A 39 8.84 -18.96 5.29
N VAL A 40 8.69 -17.96 4.42
CA VAL A 40 7.95 -16.72 4.71
C VAL A 40 6.62 -16.78 3.95
N THR A 41 5.51 -16.49 4.63
CA THR A 41 4.21 -16.32 3.96
C THR A 41 3.94 -14.83 3.79
N CYS A 42 3.78 -14.42 2.55
CA CYS A 42 3.63 -13.03 2.12
C CYS A 42 2.20 -12.75 1.71
N GLN A 43 1.63 -11.67 2.27
CA GLN A 43 0.46 -11.03 1.72
C GLN A 43 0.93 -10.00 0.69
N LEU A 44 0.55 -10.22 -0.57
CA LEU A 44 0.79 -9.27 -1.64
C LEU A 44 -0.52 -8.54 -1.95
N TYR A 45 -0.42 -7.28 -2.34
CA TYR A 45 -1.58 -6.43 -2.59
C TYR A 45 -1.72 -6.19 -4.10
N THR A 46 -1.15 -5.10 -4.62
CA THR A 46 -1.22 -4.81 -6.06
C THR A 46 0.13 -5.00 -6.73
N LYS A 47 0.12 -5.27 -8.04
CA LYS A 47 1.34 -5.28 -8.86
C LYS A 47 2.00 -3.90 -8.96
N GLU A 48 1.30 -2.84 -8.56
CA GLU A 48 1.75 -1.46 -8.72
C GLU A 48 2.30 -0.87 -7.43
N VAL A 49 1.81 -1.32 -6.27
CA VAL A 49 2.11 -0.78 -4.94
C VAL A 49 2.75 -1.87 -4.07
N LEU A 50 4.07 -1.98 -4.19
CA LEU A 50 4.87 -2.96 -3.45
C LEU A 50 5.05 -2.59 -1.98
N ASP A 51 4.87 -1.32 -1.61
CA ASP A 51 5.11 -0.87 -0.24
C ASP A 51 4.14 -1.44 0.77
N TRP A 52 3.01 -1.95 0.30
CA TRP A 52 2.00 -2.60 1.13
C TRP A 52 2.28 -4.09 1.33
N ASP A 53 3.17 -4.71 0.55
CA ASP A 53 3.48 -6.14 0.68
C ASP A 53 4.13 -6.42 2.04
N ARG A 54 3.57 -7.39 2.77
CA ARG A 54 3.95 -7.69 4.17
C ARG A 54 3.98 -9.18 4.46
N SER A 55 4.79 -9.57 5.44
CA SER A 55 4.82 -10.92 5.98
C SER A 55 3.64 -11.15 6.94
N ILE A 56 2.86 -12.21 6.69
CA ILE A 56 1.80 -12.68 7.60
C ILE A 56 2.26 -13.88 8.42
N ASN A 57 3.31 -14.56 7.98
CA ASN A 57 4.01 -15.59 8.74
C ASN A 57 5.51 -15.57 8.39
N ARG A 58 6.36 -15.84 9.37
CA ARG A 58 7.82 -15.91 9.23
C ARG A 58 8.43 -16.81 10.30
N PRO A 59 9.65 -17.33 10.07
CA PRO A 59 10.40 -18.01 11.12
C PRO A 59 10.66 -17.08 12.31
N SER A 60 10.66 -17.64 13.53
CA SER A 60 10.94 -16.87 14.76
C SER A 60 12.34 -16.25 14.78
N THR A 61 13.27 -16.81 14.00
CA THR A 61 14.66 -16.36 13.85
C THR A 61 14.83 -15.21 12.86
N MET A 62 13.79 -14.82 12.13
CA MET A 62 13.81 -13.74 11.13
C MET A 62 13.08 -12.53 11.69
N SER A 63 13.58 -11.30 11.51
CA SER A 63 12.84 -10.10 11.95
C SER A 63 11.65 -9.82 11.04
N VAL A 64 10.69 -9.00 11.51
CA VAL A 64 9.54 -8.58 10.67
C VAL A 64 10.03 -7.81 9.46
N GLU A 65 10.97 -6.88 9.67
CA GLU A 65 11.49 -6.01 8.63
C GLU A 65 12.20 -6.81 7.52
N LEU A 66 12.96 -7.84 7.90
CA LEU A 66 13.61 -8.72 6.93
C LEU A 66 12.59 -9.58 6.17
N ALA A 67 11.57 -10.09 6.84
CA ALA A 67 10.50 -10.86 6.19
C ALA A 67 9.66 -10.00 5.24
N ASP A 68 9.37 -8.75 5.61
CA ASP A 68 8.67 -7.80 4.75
C ASP A 68 9.50 -7.45 3.52
N GLN A 69 10.83 -7.30 3.65
CA GLN A 69 11.71 -7.11 2.50
C GLN A 69 11.67 -8.30 1.53
N VAL A 70 11.60 -9.53 2.04
CA VAL A 70 11.40 -10.73 1.21
C VAL A 70 10.07 -10.63 0.45
N CYS A 71 8.99 -10.22 1.11
CA CYS A 71 7.68 -10.09 0.47
C CYS A 71 7.64 -8.99 -0.60
N LYS A 72 8.27 -7.83 -0.33
CA LYS A 72 8.42 -6.76 -1.33
C LYS A 72 9.24 -7.20 -2.53
N ALA A 73 10.31 -7.98 -2.32
CA ALA A 73 11.12 -8.53 -3.40
C ALA A 73 10.33 -9.53 -4.27
N GLU A 74 9.50 -10.37 -3.65
CA GLU A 74 8.60 -11.28 -4.36
C GLU A 74 7.56 -10.52 -5.19
N GLY A 75 6.91 -9.50 -4.61
CA GLY A 75 5.99 -8.62 -5.34
C GLY A 75 6.66 -7.95 -6.55
N ALA A 76 7.89 -7.45 -6.37
CA ALA A 76 8.69 -6.86 -7.44
C ALA A 76 8.98 -7.86 -8.57
N ALA A 77 9.38 -9.09 -8.23
CA ALA A 77 9.68 -10.13 -9.20
C ALA A 77 8.43 -10.52 -10.02
N ARG A 78 7.27 -10.62 -9.37
CA ARG A 78 6.00 -10.91 -10.05
C ARG A 78 5.55 -9.79 -10.98
N LYS A 79 5.82 -8.53 -10.62
CA LYS A 79 5.55 -7.38 -11.50
C LYS A 79 6.34 -7.45 -12.80
N GLN A 80 7.61 -7.86 -12.75
CA GLN A 80 8.47 -7.96 -13.94
C GLN A 80 8.06 -9.07 -14.91
N ASN A 81 7.34 -10.08 -14.43
CA ASN A 81 6.91 -11.26 -15.19
C ASN A 81 5.43 -11.16 -15.66
N SER A 82 4.82 -9.99 -15.56
CA SER A 82 3.40 -9.75 -15.85
C SER A 82 3.19 -8.89 -17.08
#